data_AF-A0A5C7PKW9-F1
#
_entry.id   AF-A0A5C7PKW9-F1
#
_cell.length_a   1.000
_cell.length_b   1.000
_cell.length_c   1.000
_cell.angle_alpha   90.00
_cell.angle_beta   90.00
_cell.angle_gamma   90.00
#
_symmetry.space_group_name_H-M   'P 1'
#
loop_
_entity.id
_entity.type
_entity.pdbx_description
1 polymer ?
#
loop_
_entity_poly.entity_id
_entity_poly.type
_entity_poly.pdbx_seq_one_letter_code
_entity_poly.pdbx_strand_id
1 'polypeptide(L)'
;MAISASINGIKGAKQISRALQDYADRFPRRAANALYDQMHEVVEPEVYESTPEDTGDLRDTIRTAPPTRNGSVISCSIEAGGPEAPYALIVHEDLDAFHPIGEAKYIERPLQRAGRTFARELAARLLPDK
;
A
#
# COMPACT_ATOMS: atom_id res chain seq x y z
N MET A 1 27.57 -20.56 30.34
CA MET A 1 27.70 -19.74 29.12
C MET A 1 26.30 -19.59 28.55
N ALA A 2 25.67 -18.43 28.75
CA ALA A 2 24.28 -18.19 28.34
C ALA A 2 24.28 -17.34 27.07
N ILE A 3 23.78 -17.88 25.97
CA ILE A 3 23.46 -17.12 24.76
C ILE A 3 22.03 -16.63 24.94
N SER A 4 21.87 -15.35 25.26
CA SER A 4 20.57 -14.69 25.27
C SER A 4 20.30 -14.07 23.90
N ALA A 5 19.36 -14.66 23.15
CA ALA A 5 18.81 -14.02 21.96
C ALA A 5 17.68 -13.07 22.41
N SER A 6 17.83 -11.77 22.14
CA SER A 6 16.80 -10.76 22.42
C SER A 6 16.10 -10.38 21.13
N ILE A 7 14.76 -10.44 21.12
CA ILE A 7 13.94 -10.05 19.95
C ILE A 7 13.92 -8.52 19.86
N ASN A 8 14.77 -7.96 19.00
CA ASN A 8 14.86 -6.52 18.72
C ASN A 8 13.75 -5.97 17.81
N GLY A 9 12.81 -6.81 17.34
CA GLY A 9 11.84 -6.46 16.30
C GLY A 9 10.97 -5.23 16.62
N ILE A 10 10.53 -5.07 17.87
CA ILE A 10 9.65 -3.95 18.29
C ILE A 10 10.42 -2.63 18.35
N LYS A 11 11.72 -2.65 18.73
CA LYS A 11 12.56 -1.44 18.76
C LYS A 11 12.92 -1.00 17.34
N GLY A 12 13.28 -1.94 16.45
CA GLY A 12 13.62 -1.65 15.06
C GLY A 12 12.46 -1.01 14.28
N ALA A 13 11.25 -1.55 14.40
CA ALA A 13 10.07 -0.98 13.73
C ALA A 13 9.79 0.46 14.16
N LYS A 14 9.83 0.75 15.46
CA LYS A 14 9.64 2.11 15.99
C LYS A 14 10.71 3.09 15.52
N GLN A 15 11.96 2.63 15.42
CA GLN A 15 13.08 3.45 14.93
C GLN A 15 12.92 3.78 13.44
N ILE A 16 12.50 2.81 12.62
CA ILE A 16 12.20 3.03 11.20
C ILE A 16 11.05 4.02 11.04
N SER A 17 9.92 3.81 11.74
CA SER A 17 8.79 4.74 11.67
C SER A 17 9.17 6.17 12.05
N ARG A 18 10.00 6.34 13.09
CA ARG A 18 10.49 7.67 13.49
C ARG A 18 11.40 8.29 12.45
N ALA A 19 12.34 7.51 11.89
CA ALA A 19 13.24 8.00 10.84
C ALA A 19 12.47 8.40 9.57
N LEU A 20 11.45 7.63 9.20
CA LEU A 20 10.54 7.96 8.11
C LEU A 20 9.78 9.26 8.38
N GLN A 21 9.26 9.45 9.59
CA GLN A 21 8.54 10.67 9.97
C GLN A 21 9.47 11.89 9.94
N ASP A 22 10.65 11.79 10.56
CA ASP A 22 11.63 12.89 10.59
C ASP A 22 12.07 13.26 9.15
N TYR A 23 12.23 12.26 8.28
CA TYR A 23 12.53 12.48 6.86
C TYR A 23 11.36 13.14 6.12
N ALA A 24 10.13 12.68 6.34
CA ALA A 24 8.93 13.24 5.73
C ALA A 24 8.72 14.70 6.13
N ASP A 25 9.00 15.06 7.39
CA ASP A 25 8.90 16.44 7.87
C ASP A 25 9.97 17.34 7.21
N ARG A 26 11.18 16.80 7.00
CA ARG A 26 12.30 17.55 6.39
C ARG A 26 12.23 17.63 4.88
N PHE A 27 11.72 16.60 4.22
CA PHE A 27 11.68 16.44 2.76
C PHE A 27 10.30 15.96 2.27
N PRO A 28 9.23 16.72 2.54
CA PRO A 28 7.85 16.26 2.32
C PRO A 28 7.55 15.89 0.87
N ARG A 29 8.10 16.63 -0.11
CA ARG A 29 7.92 16.30 -1.53
C ARG A 29 8.59 14.96 -1.91
N ARG A 30 9.78 14.68 -1.38
CA ARG A 30 10.47 13.41 -1.66
C ARG A 30 9.77 12.23 -0.99
N ALA A 31 9.32 12.41 0.26
CA ALA A 31 8.53 11.42 0.96
C ALA A 31 7.19 11.12 0.26
N ALA A 32 6.51 12.16 -0.23
CA ALA A 32 5.28 12.01 -1.01
C ALA A 32 5.51 11.24 -2.32
N ASN A 33 6.55 11.59 -3.07
CA ASN A 33 6.88 10.88 -4.31
C ASN A 33 7.26 9.42 -4.03
N ALA A 34 8.12 9.15 -3.04
CA ALA A 34 8.50 7.77 -2.71
C ALA A 34 7.30 6.93 -2.23
N LEU A 35 6.37 7.54 -1.49
CA LEU A 35 5.13 6.88 -1.09
C LEU A 35 4.26 6.57 -2.31
N TYR A 36 4.09 7.53 -3.23
CA TYR A 36 3.35 7.35 -4.46
C TYR A 36 3.98 6.25 -5.33
N ASP A 37 5.29 6.30 -5.55
CA ASP A 37 6.02 5.31 -6.36
C ASP A 37 5.88 3.90 -5.75
N GLN A 38 6.02 3.76 -4.42
CA GLN A 38 5.81 2.47 -3.76
C GLN A 38 4.36 1.97 -3.94
N MET A 39 3.36 2.83 -3.85
CA MET A 39 1.96 2.46 -4.06
C MET A 39 1.71 2.07 -5.52
N HIS A 40 2.17 2.87 -6.47
CA HIS A 40 1.94 2.70 -7.90
C HIS A 40 2.72 1.53 -8.51
N GLU A 41 3.96 1.29 -8.07
CA GLU A 41 4.81 0.25 -8.66
C GLU A 41 4.68 -1.11 -7.96
N VAL A 42 4.20 -1.14 -6.71
CA VAL A 42 4.17 -2.39 -5.91
C VAL A 42 2.74 -2.79 -5.57
N VAL A 43 1.95 -1.86 -5.02
CA VAL A 43 0.60 -2.19 -4.52
C VAL A 43 -0.41 -2.22 -5.66
N GLU A 44 -0.43 -1.22 -6.53
CA GLU A 44 -1.38 -1.11 -7.63
C GLU A 44 -1.37 -2.33 -8.57
N PRO A 45 -0.21 -2.88 -9.00
CA PRO A 45 -0.19 -4.08 -9.85
C PRO A 45 -0.77 -5.30 -9.12
N GLU A 46 -0.50 -5.44 -7.83
CA GLU A 46 -1.04 -6.53 -7.02
C GLU A 46 -2.56 -6.42 -6.83
N VAL A 47 -3.07 -5.19 -6.69
CA VAL A 47 -4.51 -4.91 -6.71
C VAL A 47 -5.10 -5.27 -8.06
N TYR A 48 -4.46 -4.87 -9.15
CA TYR A 48 -4.89 -5.22 -10.51
C TYR A 48 -5.01 -6.73 -10.71
N GLU A 49 -3.98 -7.49 -10.32
CA GLU A 49 -3.99 -8.96 -10.41
C GLU A 49 -5.05 -9.61 -9.53
N SER A 50 -5.29 -9.05 -8.34
CA SER A 50 -6.28 -9.55 -7.38
C SER A 50 -7.72 -9.16 -7.76
N THR A 51 -7.92 -8.18 -8.64
CA THR A 51 -9.24 -7.67 -8.97
C THR A 51 -9.99 -8.66 -9.87
N PRO A 52 -11.28 -8.95 -9.60
CA PRO A 52 -12.06 -9.86 -10.43
C PRO A 52 -12.25 -9.43 -11.88
N GLU A 53 -12.29 -10.40 -12.79
CA GLU A 53 -12.39 -10.24 -14.25
C GLU A 53 -13.63 -10.98 -14.78
N ASP A 54 -14.82 -10.60 -14.32
CA ASP A 54 -16.03 -11.30 -14.73
C ASP A 54 -16.62 -10.73 -16.03
N THR A 55 -16.96 -9.43 -16.07
CA THR A 55 -17.71 -8.86 -17.22
C THR A 55 -17.54 -7.35 -17.45
N GLY A 56 -16.67 -6.63 -16.73
CA GLY A 56 -16.61 -5.18 -16.87
C GLY A 56 -15.29 -4.54 -16.47
N ASP A 57 -15.26 -3.22 -16.61
CA ASP A 57 -14.03 -2.42 -16.66
C ASP A 57 -13.41 -2.13 -15.28
N LEU A 58 -13.82 -2.87 -14.23
CA LEU A 58 -13.37 -2.62 -12.85
C LEU A 58 -11.84 -2.61 -12.73
N ARG A 59 -11.15 -3.52 -13.42
CA ARG A 59 -9.67 -3.54 -13.44
C ARG A 59 -9.08 -2.27 -14.04
N ASP A 60 -9.67 -1.78 -15.11
CA ASP A 60 -9.17 -0.60 -15.83
C ASP A 60 -9.42 0.70 -15.05
N THR A 61 -10.32 0.67 -14.05
CA THR A 61 -10.53 1.81 -13.15
C THR A 61 -9.49 1.94 -12.03
N ILE A 62 -8.64 0.93 -11.82
CA ILE A 62 -7.67 0.90 -10.73
C ILE A 62 -6.60 1.96 -10.95
N ARG A 63 -6.35 2.76 -9.92
CA ARG A 63 -5.34 3.82 -9.96
C ARG A 63 -4.87 4.20 -8.56
N THR A 64 -3.60 4.54 -8.46
CA THR A 64 -3.05 5.24 -7.29
C THR A 64 -3.42 6.72 -7.35
N ALA A 65 -4.10 7.22 -6.32
CA ALA A 65 -4.40 8.63 -6.18
C ALA A 65 -3.13 9.43 -5.82
N PRO A 66 -2.97 10.68 -6.29
CA PRO A 66 -1.85 11.53 -5.89
C PRO A 66 -1.76 11.68 -4.37
N PRO A 67 -0.54 11.75 -3.80
CA PRO A 67 -0.37 11.84 -2.37
C PRO A 67 -0.93 13.16 -1.85
N THR A 68 -1.72 13.09 -0.78
CA THR A 68 -2.25 14.25 -0.05
C THR A 68 -1.45 14.49 1.22
N ARG A 69 -1.43 15.75 1.67
CA ARG A 69 -0.75 16.12 2.92
C ARG A 69 -1.70 16.88 3.83
N ASN A 70 -1.85 16.39 5.07
CA ASN A 70 -2.56 17.07 6.14
C ASN A 70 -1.63 17.20 7.35
N GLY A 71 -1.07 18.39 7.57
CA GLY A 71 -0.05 18.62 8.58
C GLY A 71 1.23 17.80 8.32
N SER A 72 1.60 16.94 9.27
CA SER A 72 2.74 16.02 9.18
C SER A 72 2.39 14.66 8.57
N VAL A 73 1.12 14.44 8.21
CA VAL A 73 0.65 13.18 7.60
C VAL A 73 0.67 13.33 6.08
N ILE A 74 1.38 12.41 5.42
CA ILE A 74 1.33 12.22 3.97
C ILE A 74 0.58 10.91 3.73
N SER A 75 -0.43 10.93 2.87
CA SER A 75 -1.29 9.78 2.60
C SER A 75 -1.42 9.57 1.10
N CYS A 76 -1.52 8.31 0.69
CA CYS A 76 -1.75 7.87 -0.67
C CYS A 76 -2.78 6.75 -0.62
N SER A 77 -3.64 6.64 -1.64
CA SER A 77 -4.73 5.68 -1.67
C SER A 77 -4.81 5.00 -3.03
N ILE A 78 -5.29 3.76 -3.05
CA ILE A 78 -5.74 3.09 -4.27
C ILE A 78 -7.23 3.34 -4.42
N GLU A 79 -7.64 3.74 -5.61
CA GLU A 79 -9.04 3.88 -6.00
C GLU A 79 -9.39 2.82 -7.03
N ALA A 80 -10.60 2.28 -6.94
CA ALA A 80 -11.20 1.42 -7.96
C ALA A 80 -12.70 1.70 -8.04
N GLY A 81 -13.24 1.57 -9.25
CA GLY A 81 -14.63 1.83 -9.58
C GLY A 81 -14.92 3.29 -9.90
N GLY A 82 -16.13 3.71 -9.52
CA GLY A 82 -16.71 5.00 -9.92
C GLY A 82 -17.88 4.79 -10.88
N PRO A 83 -18.24 5.80 -11.70
CA PRO A 83 -19.33 5.69 -12.66
C PRO A 83 -19.14 4.56 -13.69
N GLU A 84 -17.89 4.19 -13.98
CA GLU A 84 -17.52 3.14 -14.94
C GLU A 84 -17.68 1.73 -14.35
N ALA A 85 -17.52 1.56 -13.04
CA ALA A 85 -17.80 0.31 -12.35
C ALA A 85 -18.48 0.57 -11.00
N PRO A 86 -19.79 0.90 -10.99
CA PRO A 86 -20.54 1.24 -9.78
C PRO A 86 -20.72 0.04 -8.83
N TYR A 87 -20.44 -1.17 -9.32
CA TYR A 87 -20.49 -2.42 -8.59
C TYR A 87 -19.21 -2.73 -7.80
N ALA A 88 -18.16 -1.91 -7.90
CA ALA A 88 -16.86 -2.13 -7.25
C ALA A 88 -16.98 -2.45 -5.75
N LEU A 89 -17.78 -1.68 -5.02
CA LEU A 89 -17.98 -1.87 -3.58
C LEU A 89 -18.61 -3.23 -3.26
N ILE A 90 -19.59 -3.65 -4.06
CA ILE A 90 -20.28 -4.93 -3.85
C ILE A 90 -19.29 -6.08 -4.04
N VAL A 91 -18.53 -6.06 -5.15
CA VAL A 91 -17.50 -7.05 -5.45
C VAL A 91 -16.38 -7.06 -4.38
N HIS A 92 -16.05 -5.89 -3.81
CA HIS A 92 -15.03 -5.80 -2.78
C HIS A 92 -15.46 -6.41 -1.44
N GLU A 93 -16.73 -6.26 -1.07
CA GLU A 93 -17.26 -6.64 0.25
C GLU A 93 -17.95 -8.00 0.29
N ASP A 94 -18.47 -8.50 -0.84
CA ASP A 94 -19.13 -9.81 -0.90
C ASP A 94 -18.10 -10.94 -0.88
N LEU A 95 -17.86 -11.48 0.32
CA LEU A 95 -16.92 -12.58 0.53
C LEU A 95 -17.46 -13.94 0.05
N ASP A 96 -18.76 -14.05 -0.19
CA ASP A 96 -19.42 -15.29 -0.63
C ASP A 96 -19.55 -15.35 -2.17
N ALA A 97 -19.31 -14.23 -2.86
CA ALA A 97 -19.28 -14.17 -4.32
C ALA A 97 -18.18 -15.07 -4.91
N PHE A 98 -18.56 -15.88 -5.90
CA PHE A 98 -17.64 -16.70 -6.64
C PHE A 98 -16.93 -15.87 -7.72
N HIS A 99 -15.62 -15.73 -7.59
CA HIS A 99 -14.76 -15.07 -8.55
C HIS A 99 -13.89 -16.13 -9.26
N PRO A 100 -14.17 -16.48 -10.53
CA PRO A 100 -13.34 -17.41 -11.31
C PRO A 100 -11.88 -16.95 -11.42
N ILE A 101 -11.68 -15.63 -11.50
CA ILE A 101 -10.39 -14.94 -11.53
C ILE A 101 -10.46 -13.80 -10.50
N GLY A 102 -9.40 -13.60 -9.72
CA GLY A 102 -9.32 -12.58 -8.68
C GLY A 102 -9.94 -13.00 -7.35
N GLU A 103 -10.22 -12.01 -6.50
CA GLU A 103 -10.76 -12.22 -5.15
C GLU A 103 -11.62 -11.04 -4.67
N ALA A 104 -12.53 -11.31 -3.73
CA ALA A 104 -13.07 -10.24 -2.89
C ALA A 104 -11.94 -9.59 -2.07
N LYS A 105 -12.16 -8.38 -1.55
CA LYS A 105 -11.14 -7.61 -0.82
C LYS A 105 -9.84 -7.37 -1.62
N TYR A 106 -9.97 -7.24 -2.94
CA TYR A 106 -8.87 -7.06 -3.89
C TYR A 106 -8.01 -5.80 -3.69
N ILE A 107 -8.41 -4.83 -2.84
CA ILE A 107 -7.55 -3.71 -2.39
C ILE A 107 -6.97 -3.98 -1.00
N GLU A 108 -7.80 -4.43 -0.06
CA GLU A 108 -7.41 -4.62 1.34
C GLU A 108 -6.35 -5.73 1.48
N ARG A 109 -6.51 -6.85 0.77
CA ARG A 109 -5.57 -7.97 0.85
C ARG A 109 -4.18 -7.61 0.31
N PRO A 110 -4.02 -7.02 -0.90
CA PRO A 110 -2.72 -6.48 -1.33
C PRO A 110 -2.12 -5.49 -0.34
N LEU A 111 -2.90 -4.54 0.19
CA LEU A 111 -2.41 -3.59 1.18
C LEU A 111 -1.91 -4.27 2.46
N GLN A 112 -2.62 -5.30 2.94
CA GLN A 112 -2.18 -6.07 4.11
C GLN A 112 -0.90 -6.86 3.83
N ARG A 113 -0.74 -7.42 2.62
CA ARG A 113 0.46 -8.16 2.20
C ARG A 113 1.65 -7.20 2.10
N ALA A 114 1.49 -6.07 1.40
CA ALA A 114 2.49 -5.01 1.30
C ALA A 114 2.85 -4.41 2.67
N GLY A 115 1.86 -4.18 3.54
CA GLY A 115 2.03 -3.57 4.87
C GLY A 115 3.07 -4.25 5.76
N ARG A 116 3.34 -5.55 5.54
CA ARG A 116 4.36 -6.32 6.29
C ARG A 116 5.78 -5.85 6.02
N THR A 117 6.06 -5.34 4.83
CA THR A 117 7.39 -4.92 4.39
C THR A 117 7.46 -3.44 3.98
N PHE A 118 6.29 -2.79 3.88
CA PHE A 118 6.12 -1.43 3.35
C PHE A 118 7.06 -0.40 3.97
N ALA A 119 7.12 -0.31 5.30
CA ALA A 119 7.97 0.67 5.97
C ALA A 119 9.47 0.47 5.68
N ARG A 120 9.90 -0.79 5.54
CA ARG A 120 11.29 -1.12 5.20
C ARG A 120 11.60 -0.76 3.74
N GLU A 121 10.70 -1.11 2.82
CA GLU A 121 10.88 -0.82 1.39
C GLU A 121 10.82 0.67 1.09
N LEU A 122 9.89 1.40 1.72
CA LEU A 122 9.82 2.85 1.65
C LEU A 122 11.08 3.50 2.22
N ALA A 123 11.60 2.99 3.35
CA ALA A 123 12.86 3.46 3.90
C ALA A 123 14.04 3.23 2.95
N ALA A 124 14.12 2.07 2.29
CA ALA A 124 15.15 1.78 1.31
C ALA A 124 15.09 2.72 0.09
N ARG A 125 13.87 3.11 -0.34
CA ARG A 125 13.68 4.11 -1.41
C ARG A 125 14.10 5.52 -0.98
N LEU A 126 13.85 5.90 0.27
CA LEU A 126 14.15 7.25 0.79
C LEU A 126 15.61 7.45 1.20
N LEU A 127 16.25 6.37 1.63
CA LEU A 127 17.63 6.32 2.12
C LEU A 127 18.45 5.40 1.22
N PRO A 128 18.65 5.75 -0.07
CA PRO A 128 19.54 4.96 -0.92
C PRO A 128 20.91 4.87 -0.25
N ASP A 129 21.50 3.68 -0.27
CA ASP A 129 22.84 3.44 0.29
C ASP A 129 23.82 4.48 -0.25
N LYS A 130 24.65 5.01 0.66
CA LYS A 130 25.68 6.00 0.36
C LYS A 130 26.70 5.51 -0.66
#